data_AF-A0A957IBP2-F1
#
_entry.id   AF-A0A957IBP2-F1
#
_cell.length_a   1.000
_cell.length_b   1.000
_cell.length_c   1.000
_cell.angle_alpha   90.00
_cell.angle_beta   90.00
_cell.angle_gamma   90.00
#
_symmetry.space_group_name_H-M   'P 1'
#
loop_
_entity.id
_entity.type
_entity.pdbx_description
1 polymer ?
#
loop_
_entity_poly.entity_id
_entity_poly.type
_entity_poly.pdbx_seq_one_letter_code
_entity_poly.pdbx_strand_id
1 'polypeptide(L)'
;MTKKSLGYVELDWTCPACGGRNKGNATVCKHCGAPQPEDVKFEQPAEEKIIEDAVVIERAKAGPDIHCAFCGTRNPAGSQICARCGADLGEGVARAKGGIVGAHRDEPAPDIVCPFCATPNRATNLKCSNCGANIHEPKP
;
A
#
# COMPACT_ATOMS: atom_id res chain seq x y z
N MET A 1 -15.38 -24.35 13.20
CA MET A 1 -14.00 -23.84 13.10
C MET A 1 -14.02 -22.36 13.41
N THR A 2 -13.53 -21.95 14.58
CA THR A 2 -13.47 -20.52 14.98
C THR A 2 -12.33 -19.85 14.22
N LYS A 3 -12.63 -18.80 13.44
CA LYS A 3 -11.60 -17.99 12.77
C LYS A 3 -11.00 -17.03 13.82
N LYS A 4 -9.69 -17.14 14.08
CA LYS A 4 -8.96 -16.20 14.94
C LYS A 4 -8.22 -15.19 14.06
N SER A 5 -8.35 -13.90 14.36
CA SER A 5 -7.53 -12.85 13.75
C SER A 5 -6.17 -12.80 14.45
N LEU A 6 -5.08 -12.76 13.67
CA LEU A 6 -3.71 -12.63 14.21
C LEU A 6 -3.35 -11.17 14.50
N GLY A 7 -3.92 -10.22 13.77
CA GLY A 7 -3.61 -8.79 13.88
C GLY A 7 -3.77 -8.07 12.54
N TYR A 8 -3.14 -6.90 12.44
CA TYR A 8 -3.09 -6.09 11.21
C TYR A 8 -1.66 -6.07 10.67
N VAL A 9 -1.53 -6.07 9.35
CA VAL A 9 -0.27 -5.84 8.64
C VAL A 9 -0.45 -4.65 7.70
N GLU A 10 0.63 -3.88 7.50
CA GLU A 10 0.60 -2.76 6.57
C GLU A 10 0.94 -3.25 5.17
N LEU A 11 -0.04 -3.18 4.26
CA LEU A 11 0.15 -3.50 2.85
C LEU A 11 1.00 -2.44 2.15
N ASP A 12 1.56 -2.79 1.01
CA ASP A 12 2.30 -1.88 0.14
C ASP A 12 1.51 -1.59 -1.15
N TRP A 13 1.88 -0.53 -1.86
CA TRP A 13 1.44 -0.28 -3.23
C TRP A 13 2.59 0.25 -4.09
N THR A 14 2.60 -0.15 -5.35
CA THR A 14 3.60 0.29 -6.33
C THR A 14 3.09 1.50 -7.10
N CYS A 15 3.89 2.58 -7.11
CA CYS A 15 3.51 3.80 -7.81
C CYS A 15 3.60 3.59 -9.32
N PRO A 16 2.50 3.77 -10.09
CA PRO A 16 2.52 3.56 -11.54
C PRO A 16 3.36 4.62 -12.27
N ALA A 17 3.60 5.79 -11.65
CA ALA A 17 4.35 6.87 -12.27
C ALA A 17 5.87 6.67 -12.22
N CYS A 18 6.39 5.94 -11.22
CA CYS A 18 7.85 5.82 -11.03
C CYS A 18 8.33 4.44 -10.56
N GLY A 19 7.43 3.46 -10.39
CA GLY A 19 7.75 2.12 -9.88
C GLY A 19 8.11 2.08 -8.39
N GLY A 20 8.09 3.20 -7.67
CA GLY A 20 8.43 3.26 -6.25
C GLY A 20 7.40 2.56 -5.36
N ARG A 21 7.85 1.73 -4.41
CA ARG A 21 6.97 1.06 -3.43
C ARG A 21 6.69 1.94 -2.22
N ASN A 22 5.42 2.03 -1.83
CA ASN A 22 4.92 2.89 -0.77
C ASN A 22 4.06 2.09 0.20
N LYS A 23 3.93 2.59 1.44
CA LYS A 23 3.05 2.01 2.46
C LYS A 23 1.58 2.28 2.15
N GLY A 24 0.70 1.39 2.57
CA GLY A 24 -0.72 1.42 2.24
C GLY A 24 -1.46 2.66 2.75
N ASN A 25 -0.99 3.21 3.88
CA ASN A 25 -1.50 4.47 4.44
C ASN A 25 -1.02 5.73 3.70
N ALA A 26 0.02 5.61 2.84
CA ALA A 26 0.55 6.74 2.09
C ALA A 26 -0.42 7.14 0.96
N THR A 27 -0.77 8.41 0.94
CA THR A 27 -1.67 9.00 -0.08
C THR A 27 -0.91 9.63 -1.25
N VAL A 28 0.40 9.76 -1.12
CA VAL A 28 1.34 10.25 -2.14
C VAL A 28 2.55 9.33 -2.18
N CYS A 29 3.15 9.21 -3.36
CA CYS A 29 4.38 8.45 -3.52
C CYS A 29 5.53 9.18 -2.82
N LYS A 30 6.24 8.50 -1.92
CA LYS A 30 7.41 9.05 -1.22
C LYS A 30 8.63 9.30 -2.13
N HIS A 31 8.60 8.78 -3.36
CA HIS A 31 9.72 8.86 -4.30
C HIS A 31 9.54 9.98 -5.33
N CYS A 32 8.34 10.17 -5.87
CA CYS A 32 8.08 11.16 -6.93
C CYS A 32 6.98 12.19 -6.59
N GLY A 33 6.31 12.05 -5.45
CA GLY A 33 5.23 12.95 -5.04
C GLY A 33 3.89 12.75 -5.77
N ALA A 34 3.81 11.84 -6.75
CA ALA A 34 2.56 11.54 -7.45
C ALA A 34 1.49 11.06 -6.46
N PRO A 35 0.22 11.49 -6.60
CA PRO A 35 -0.87 11.00 -5.76
C PRO A 35 -1.07 9.49 -5.97
N GLN A 36 -1.52 8.81 -4.92
CA GLN A 36 -1.97 7.43 -5.04
C GLN A 36 -3.21 7.39 -5.95
N PRO A 37 -3.25 6.52 -6.97
CA PRO A 37 -4.41 6.43 -7.86
C PRO A 37 -5.62 5.81 -7.14
N GLU A 38 -6.82 6.13 -7.61
CA GLU A 38 -8.08 5.65 -7.00
C GLU A 38 -8.23 4.13 -7.08
N ASP A 39 -7.76 3.52 -8.17
CA ASP A 39 -7.82 2.09 -8.46
C ASP A 39 -6.56 1.31 -8.03
N VAL A 40 -5.71 1.92 -7.19
CA VAL A 40 -4.46 1.33 -6.72
C VAL A 40 -4.67 -0.11 -6.22
N LYS A 41 -3.81 -1.02 -6.66
CA LYS A 41 -3.74 -2.38 -6.13
C LYS A 41 -2.79 -2.40 -4.95
N PHE A 42 -3.27 -2.94 -3.84
CA PHE A 42 -2.42 -3.22 -2.69
C PHE A 42 -1.81 -4.60 -2.82
N GLU A 43 -0.57 -4.70 -2.35
CA GLU A 43 0.30 -5.85 -2.44
C GLU A 43 0.76 -6.20 -1.03
N GLN A 44 1.05 -7.48 -0.78
CA GLN A 44 1.69 -7.87 0.46
C GLN A 44 3.12 -7.30 0.49
N PRO A 45 3.57 -6.77 1.63
CA PRO A 45 4.94 -6.27 1.73
C PRO A 45 5.93 -7.43 1.61
N ALA A 46 7.18 -7.13 1.23
CA ALA A 46 8.23 -8.14 1.17
C ALA A 46 8.49 -8.79 2.54
N GLU A 47 8.21 -8.10 3.64
CA GLU A 47 8.27 -8.63 4.99
C GLU A 47 7.03 -8.15 5.75
N GLU A 48 6.25 -9.08 6.28
CA GLU A 48 5.04 -8.79 7.02
C GLU A 48 5.37 -8.66 8.51
N LYS A 49 4.94 -7.54 9.11
CA LYS A 49 5.07 -7.31 10.55
C LYS A 49 3.69 -7.05 11.12
N ILE A 50 3.34 -7.78 12.17
CA ILE A 50 2.13 -7.51 12.93
C ILE A 50 2.31 -6.13 13.59
N ILE A 51 1.36 -5.24 13.33
CA ILE A 51 1.37 -3.89 13.86
C ILE A 51 1.06 -3.95 15.35
N GLU A 52 1.93 -3.36 16.18
CA GLU A 52 1.75 -3.23 17.63
C GLU A 52 1.31 -1.81 18.04
N ASP A 53 1.48 -0.82 17.15
CA ASP A 53 1.11 0.57 17.42
C ASP A 53 -0.42 0.72 17.52
N ALA A 54 -0.89 1.12 18.70
CA ALA A 54 -2.31 1.27 18.99
C ALA A 54 -3.01 2.30 18.08
N VAL A 55 -2.34 3.40 17.72
CA VAL A 55 -2.92 4.44 16.85
C VAL A 55 -3.13 3.89 15.44
N VAL A 56 -2.16 3.13 14.93
CA VAL A 56 -2.27 2.49 13.61
C VAL A 56 -3.34 1.40 13.62
N ILE A 57 -3.44 0.61 14.69
CA ILE A 57 -4.49 -0.41 14.85
C ILE A 57 -5.88 0.23 14.86
N GLU A 58 -6.09 1.30 15.64
CA GLU A 58 -7.39 1.99 15.68
C GLU A 58 -7.75 2.61 14.33
N ARG A 59 -6.76 3.16 13.61
CA ARG A 59 -6.98 3.63 12.23
C ARG A 59 -7.37 2.49 11.29
N ALA A 60 -6.76 1.31 11.41
CA ALA A 60 -7.13 0.15 10.60
C ALA A 60 -8.54 -0.37 10.93
N LYS A 61 -8.97 -0.28 12.20
CA LYS A 61 -10.32 -0.62 12.65
C LYS A 61 -11.39 0.37 12.19
N ALA A 62 -11.04 1.64 12.03
CA ALA A 62 -11.97 2.69 11.63
C ALA A 62 -12.63 2.43 10.27
N GLY A 63 -12.00 1.60 9.42
CA GLY A 63 -12.56 1.12 8.16
C GLY A 63 -11.91 1.79 6.94
N PRO A 64 -12.54 1.66 5.76
CA PRO A 64 -11.98 2.21 4.54
C PRO A 64 -12.01 3.75 4.56
N ASP A 65 -10.88 4.34 4.18
CA ASP A 65 -10.79 5.78 3.92
C ASP A 65 -11.83 6.24 2.87
N ILE A 66 -12.19 7.51 2.90
CA ILE A 66 -13.21 8.13 2.04
C ILE A 66 -12.53 9.08 1.06
N HIS A 67 -12.81 8.92 -0.23
CA HIS A 67 -12.45 9.90 -1.25
C HIS A 67 -13.53 10.99 -1.30
N CYS A 68 -13.10 12.24 -1.14
CA CYS A 68 -13.99 13.39 -1.23
C CYS A 68 -14.58 13.49 -2.64
N ALA A 69 -15.91 13.60 -2.76
CA ALA A 69 -16.59 13.72 -4.05
C ALA A 69 -16.25 15.02 -4.81
N PHE A 70 -15.81 16.05 -4.09
CA PHE A 70 -15.54 17.37 -4.67
C PHE A 70 -14.10 17.52 -5.18
N CYS A 71 -13.11 17.03 -4.43
CA CYS A 71 -11.69 17.23 -4.77
C CYS A 71 -10.88 15.93 -4.88
N GLY A 72 -11.51 14.75 -4.75
CA GLY A 72 -10.87 13.43 -4.83
C GLY A 72 -9.92 13.08 -3.68
N THR A 73 -9.64 14.01 -2.77
CA THR A 73 -8.70 13.79 -1.66
C THR A 73 -9.18 12.64 -0.79
N ARG A 74 -8.26 11.71 -0.49
CA ARG A 74 -8.44 10.62 0.44
C ARG A 74 -8.39 11.13 1.89
N ASN A 75 -9.42 10.84 2.66
CA ASN A 75 -9.54 11.21 4.08
C ASN A 75 -9.71 9.95 4.94
N PRO A 76 -9.22 9.94 6.18
CA PRO A 76 -9.44 8.82 7.10
C PRO A 76 -10.93 8.48 7.27
N ALA A 77 -11.23 7.20 7.46
CA ALA A 77 -12.56 6.75 7.82
C ALA A 77 -13.08 7.52 9.06
N GLY A 78 -14.35 7.92 9.03
CA GLY A 78 -14.98 8.69 10.10
C GLY A 78 -14.79 10.22 10.02
N SER A 79 -13.95 10.72 9.11
CA SER A 79 -13.84 12.16 8.86
C SER A 79 -15.16 12.71 8.30
N GLN A 80 -15.62 13.84 8.85
CA GLN A 80 -16.85 14.51 8.38
C GLN A 80 -16.56 15.60 7.34
N ILE A 81 -15.39 16.24 7.44
CA ILE A 81 -14.98 17.34 6.58
C ILE A 81 -13.68 16.98 5.87
N CYS A 82 -13.60 17.29 4.57
CA CYS A 82 -12.40 17.06 3.78
C CYS A 82 -11.26 17.95 4.27
N ALA A 83 -10.14 17.34 4.65
CA ALA A 83 -8.97 18.04 5.16
C ALA A 83 -8.28 18.96 4.12
N ARG A 84 -8.61 18.82 2.83
CA ARG A 84 -8.04 19.65 1.76
C ARG A 84 -8.95 20.80 1.33
N CYS A 85 -10.21 20.53 0.99
CA CYS A 85 -11.11 21.54 0.44
C CYS A 85 -12.20 22.03 1.40
N GLY A 86 -12.32 21.44 2.59
CA GLY A 86 -13.35 21.81 3.57
C GLY A 86 -14.77 21.36 3.22
N ALA A 87 -14.97 20.63 2.12
CA ALA A 87 -16.28 20.09 1.75
C ALA A 87 -16.71 18.97 2.71
N ASP A 88 -18.03 18.81 2.84
CA ASP A 88 -18.62 17.69 3.56
C ASP A 88 -18.29 16.34 2.90
N LEU A 89 -18.01 15.32 3.70
CA LEU A 89 -17.64 13.98 3.23
C LEU A 89 -18.82 13.01 3.16
N GLY A 90 -20.03 13.44 3.48
CA GLY A 90 -21.25 12.62 3.38
C GLY A 90 -21.54 12.17 1.94
N GLU A 91 -21.14 12.96 0.95
CA GLU A 91 -21.21 12.58 -0.48
C GLU A 91 -19.95 11.83 -0.97
N GLY A 92 -18.94 11.64 -0.11
CA GLY A 92 -17.71 10.97 -0.45
C GLY A 92 -17.86 9.46 -0.70
N VAL A 93 -16.92 8.90 -1.45
CA VAL A 93 -16.91 7.48 -1.79
C VAL A 93 -15.92 6.74 -0.90
N ALA A 94 -16.42 5.86 -0.04
CA ALA A 94 -15.57 4.96 0.74
C ALA A 94 -14.81 3.99 -0.17
N ARG A 95 -13.54 3.72 0.14
CA ARG A 95 -12.74 2.74 -0.59
C ARG A 95 -13.32 1.34 -0.49
N ALA A 96 -13.05 0.53 -1.52
CA ALA A 96 -13.42 -0.88 -1.53
C ALA A 96 -12.81 -1.63 -0.32
N LYS A 97 -13.60 -2.54 0.24
CA LYS A 97 -13.22 -3.40 1.38
C LYS A 97 -13.41 -4.87 1.03
N GLY A 98 -12.72 -5.76 1.76
CA GLY A 98 -12.92 -7.21 1.67
C GLY A 98 -12.11 -7.93 0.58
N GLY A 99 -11.19 -7.24 -0.10
CA GLY A 99 -10.24 -7.90 -1.00
C GLY A 99 -9.24 -8.78 -0.23
N ILE A 100 -8.94 -9.97 -0.77
CA ILE A 100 -7.92 -10.87 -0.23
C ILE A 100 -6.66 -10.70 -1.09
N VAL A 101 -5.56 -10.26 -0.49
CA VAL A 101 -4.26 -10.04 -1.18
C VAL A 101 -3.37 -11.29 -1.09
N GLY A 102 -3.63 -12.18 -0.14
CA GLY A 102 -3.02 -13.50 0.00
C GLY A 102 -3.04 -13.99 1.45
N ALA A 103 -2.38 -15.12 1.70
CA ALA A 103 -2.21 -15.67 3.04
C ALA A 103 -1.01 -15.01 3.75
N HIS A 104 -1.14 -14.79 5.06
CA HIS A 104 -0.07 -14.24 5.91
C HIS A 104 1.22 -15.05 5.76
N ARG A 105 2.35 -14.34 5.72
CA ARG A 105 3.69 -14.93 5.74
C ARG A 105 4.46 -14.52 6.98
N ASP A 106 4.93 -15.51 7.73
CA ASP A 106 5.80 -15.32 8.89
C ASP A 106 7.27 -15.09 8.49
N GLU A 107 7.64 -15.38 7.25
CA GLU A 107 9.00 -15.23 6.71
C GLU A 107 9.05 -14.15 5.61
N PRO A 108 10.20 -13.46 5.46
CA PRO A 108 10.41 -12.55 4.34
C PRO A 108 10.22 -13.24 2.99
N ALA A 109 9.74 -12.49 2.01
CA ALA A 109 9.64 -12.94 0.63
C ALA A 109 11.03 -13.37 0.10
N PRO A 110 11.08 -14.45 -0.71
CA PRO A 110 12.33 -14.98 -1.22
C PRO A 110 13.03 -13.96 -2.12
N ASP A 111 14.35 -14.09 -2.23
CA ASP A 111 15.17 -13.27 -3.12
C ASP A 111 14.66 -13.35 -4.58
N ILE A 112 14.71 -12.23 -5.28
CA ILE A 112 14.25 -12.04 -6.65
C ILE A 112 15.46 -11.98 -7.59
N VAL A 113 15.43 -12.79 -8.64
CA VAL A 113 16.45 -12.77 -9.70
C VAL A 113 16.16 -11.61 -10.65
N CYS A 114 17.14 -10.73 -10.88
CA CYS A 114 16.98 -9.59 -11.78
C CYS A 114 16.69 -10.08 -13.22
N PRO A 115 15.59 -9.64 -13.85
CA PRO A 115 15.23 -10.09 -15.20
C PRO A 115 16.18 -9.58 -16.30
N PHE A 116 17.05 -8.61 -15.99
CA PHE A 116 17.97 -7.98 -16.94
C PHE A 116 19.38 -8.57 -16.90
N CYS A 117 19.90 -8.88 -15.70
CA CYS A 117 21.29 -9.34 -15.52
C CYS A 117 21.44 -10.61 -14.66
N ALA A 118 20.33 -11.23 -14.25
CA ALA A 118 20.26 -12.45 -13.45
C ALA A 118 20.90 -12.39 -12.04
N THR A 119 21.33 -11.21 -11.56
CA THR A 119 21.81 -11.07 -10.18
C THR A 119 20.67 -11.30 -9.19
N PRO A 120 20.84 -12.13 -8.14
CA PRO A 120 19.86 -12.27 -7.06
C PRO A 120 19.82 -11.02 -6.17
N ASN A 121 18.62 -10.60 -5.77
CA ASN A 121 18.38 -9.42 -4.96
C ASN A 121 17.38 -9.74 -3.85
N ARG A 122 17.46 -9.07 -2.70
CA ARG A 122 16.41 -9.17 -1.67
C ARG A 122 15.06 -8.72 -2.24
N ALA A 123 13.97 -9.35 -1.83
CA ALA A 123 12.61 -8.94 -2.24
C ALA A 123 12.23 -7.49 -1.85
N THR A 124 12.96 -6.92 -0.89
CA THR A 124 12.84 -5.53 -0.46
C THR A 124 13.52 -4.53 -1.40
N ASN A 125 14.41 -4.98 -2.30
CA ASN A 125 15.11 -4.12 -3.24
C ASN A 125 14.17 -3.68 -4.37
N LEU A 126 14.14 -2.39 -4.70
CA LEU A 126 13.45 -1.91 -5.91
C LEU A 126 14.35 -1.95 -7.15
N LYS A 127 15.65 -1.75 -6.94
CA LYS A 127 16.66 -1.74 -8.00
C LYS A 127 17.66 -2.87 -7.81
N CYS A 128 18.16 -3.39 -8.92
CA CYS A 128 19.20 -4.40 -8.91
C CYS A 128 20.48 -3.81 -8.31
N SER A 129 21.07 -4.52 -7.35
CA SER A 129 22.34 -4.15 -6.71
C SER A 129 23.53 -4.14 -7.66
N ASN A 130 23.43 -4.81 -8.81
CA ASN A 130 24.48 -4.91 -9.80
C ASN A 130 24.28 -3.95 -10.99
N CYS A 131 23.14 -4.05 -11.71
CA CYS A 131 22.92 -3.25 -12.93
C CYS A 131 22.03 -2.02 -12.74
N GLY A 132 21.45 -1.79 -11.56
CA GLY A 132 20.59 -0.64 -11.27
C GLY A 132 19.18 -0.70 -11.88
N ALA A 133 18.84 -1.71 -12.68
CA ALA A 133 17.52 -1.88 -13.29
C ALA A 133 16.41 -2.09 -12.23
N ASN A 134 15.17 -1.68 -12.54
CA ASN A 134 14.01 -1.99 -11.70
C ASN A 134 13.75 -3.51 -11.75
N ILE A 135 13.79 -4.19 -10.59
CA ILE A 135 13.64 -5.66 -10.54
C ILE A 135 12.18 -6.11 -10.52
N HIS A 136 11.23 -5.18 -10.42
CA HIS A 136 9.80 -5.45 -10.42
C HIS A 136 9.13 -5.12 -11.76
N GLU A 137 9.86 -4.52 -12.71
CA GLU A 137 9.39 -4.32 -14.07
C GLU A 137 9.76 -5.53 -14.95
N PRO A 138 8.84 -5.99 -15.83
CA PRO A 138 9.17 -7.01 -16.80
C PRO A 138 10.18 -6.47 -17.81
N LYS A 139 10.96 -7.38 -18.42
CA LYS A 139 11.83 -7.02 -19.53
C LYS A 139 10.96 -6.49 -20.69
N PRO A 140 11.29 -5.33 -21.30
CA PRO A 140 10.61 -4.84 -22.48
C PRO A 140 10.78 -5.79 -23.66
#